data_AF-A0A966Y1R6-F1
#
_entry.id   AF-A0A966Y1R6-F1
#
_cell.length_a   1.000
_cell.length_b   1.000
_cell.length_c   1.000
_cell.angle_alpha   90.00
_cell.angle_beta   90.00
_cell.angle_gamma   90.00
#
_symmetry.space_group_name_H-M   'P 1'
#
loop_
_entity.id
_entity.type
_entity.pdbx_description
1 polymer ?
#
loop_
_entity_poly.entity_id
_entity_poly.type
_entity_poly.pdbx_seq_one_letter_code
_entity_poly.pdbx_strand_id
1 'polypeptide(L)'
;MLFDAMDLGATFVFAISGATRGVRRQLDLFGVLVVAWVAAVAGGITRDLLTLQVPTVLRSELYAVAALAGAGSISLGFSTQRVS
;
A
#
# COMPACT_ATOMS: atom_id res chain seq x y z
N MET A 1 -7.32 5.83 18.50
CA MET A 1 -6.03 6.54 18.56
C MET A 1 -4.83 5.59 18.46
N LEU A 2 -4.55 4.72 19.45
CA LEU A 2 -3.42 3.78 19.35
C LEU A 2 -3.63 2.68 18.30
N PHE A 3 -4.84 2.11 18.24
CA PHE A 3 -5.22 1.11 17.24
C PHE A 3 -5.04 1.65 15.82
N ASP A 4 -5.51 2.87 15.53
CA ASP A 4 -5.38 3.50 14.21
C ASP A 4 -3.92 3.72 13.79
N ALA A 5 -3.03 4.05 14.74
CA ALA A 5 -1.60 4.23 14.47
C ALA A 5 -0.89 2.92 14.14
N MET A 6 -1.22 1.84 14.85
CA MET A 6 -0.74 0.49 14.53
C MET A 6 -1.28 0.02 13.18
N ASP A 7 -2.53 0.38 12.88
CA ASP A 7 -3.19 0.05 11.62
C ASP A 7 -2.46 0.70 10.44
N LEU A 8 -2.17 1.99 10.54
CA LEU A 8 -1.43 2.75 9.54
C LEU A 8 0.01 2.24 9.39
N GLY A 9 0.68 1.94 10.50
CA GLY A 9 2.04 1.38 10.50
C GLY A 9 2.11 0.02 9.79
N ALA A 10 1.18 -0.88 10.08
CA ALA A 10 1.12 -2.18 9.41
C ALA A 10 0.77 -2.05 7.92
N THR A 11 -0.16 -1.16 7.54
CA THR A 11 -0.47 -0.88 6.12
C THR A 11 0.77 -0.38 5.38
N PHE A 12 1.57 0.49 5.99
CA PHE A 12 2.81 1.02 5.42
C PHE A 12 3.86 -0.08 5.20
N VAL A 13 4.07 -0.96 6.18
CA VAL A 13 4.99 -2.09 6.05
C VAL A 13 4.56 -3.05 4.93
N PHE A 14 3.25 -3.31 4.79
CA PHE A 14 2.73 -4.14 3.69
C PHE A 14 2.91 -3.48 2.32
N ALA A 15 2.73 -2.16 2.21
CA ALA A 15 2.98 -1.41 0.98
C ALA A 15 4.45 -1.52 0.55
N ILE A 16 5.40 -1.34 1.48
CA ILE A 16 6.84 -1.49 1.20
C ILE A 16 7.16 -2.91 0.75
N SER A 17 6.59 -3.92 1.40
CA SER A 17 6.78 -5.33 1.03
C SER A 17 6.29 -5.61 -0.40
N GLY A 18 5.11 -5.11 -0.75
CA GLY A 18 4.54 -5.23 -2.10
C GLY A 18 5.38 -4.48 -3.15
N ALA A 19 5.77 -3.24 -2.87
CA ALA A 19 6.64 -2.44 -3.75
C ALA A 19 7.98 -3.16 -4.00
N THR A 20 8.62 -3.67 -2.94
CA THR A 20 9.88 -4.40 -3.03
C THR A 20 9.74 -5.66 -3.90
N ARG A 21 8.63 -6.39 -3.78
CA ARG A 21 8.35 -7.54 -4.66
C ARG A 21 8.11 -7.13 -6.10
N GLY A 22 7.43 -6.01 -6.34
CA GLY A 22 7.22 -5.47 -7.67
C GLY A 22 8.54 -5.10 -8.35
N VAL A 23 9.41 -4.38 -7.65
CA VAL A 23 10.74 -3.99 -8.14
C VAL A 23 11.59 -5.23 -8.44
N ARG A 24 11.59 -6.23 -7.55
CA ARG A 24 12.32 -7.50 -7.77
C ARG A 24 11.85 -8.27 -9.00
N ARG A 25 10.59 -8.12 -9.40
CA ARG A 25 10.03 -8.71 -10.61
C ARG A 25 10.22 -7.84 -11.85
N GLN A 26 10.98 -6.75 -11.75
CA GLN A 26 11.22 -5.79 -12.83
C GLN A 26 9.92 -5.25 -13.44
N LEU A 27 8.87 -5.12 -12.62
CA LEU A 27 7.63 -4.50 -13.06
C LEU A 27 7.89 -3.03 -13.41
N ASP A 28 7.09 -2.51 -14.32
CA ASP A 28 7.05 -1.09 -14.60
C ASP A 28 6.54 -0.32 -13.37
N LEU A 29 6.69 1.01 -13.42
CA LEU A 29 6.32 1.87 -12.30
C LEU A 29 4.86 1.64 -11.89
N PHE A 30 3.96 1.51 -12.86
CA PHE A 30 2.56 1.20 -12.62
C PHE A 30 2.37 -0.17 -11.93
N GLY A 31 3.02 -1.23 -12.41
CA GLY A 31 2.93 -2.56 -11.82
C GLY A 31 3.47 -2.62 -10.39
N VAL A 32 4.56 -1.92 -10.08
CA VAL A 32 5.08 -1.80 -8.71
C VAL A 32 4.04 -1.16 -7.78
N LEU A 33 3.38 -0.11 -8.25
CA LEU A 33 2.37 0.64 -7.47
C LEU A 33 1.12 -0.21 -7.21
N VAL A 34 0.64 -0.92 -8.23
CA VAL A 34 -0.51 -1.82 -8.11
C VAL A 34 -0.19 -2.94 -7.12
N VAL A 35 1.00 -3.57 -7.20
CA VAL A 35 1.38 -4.65 -6.29
C VAL A 35 1.55 -4.15 -4.85
N ALA A 36 2.14 -2.96 -4.67
CA ALA A 36 2.26 -2.31 -3.37
C ALA A 36 0.87 -2.03 -2.76
N TRP A 37 -0.05 -1.49 -3.56
CA TRP A 37 -1.40 -1.19 -3.14
C TRP A 37 -2.19 -2.44 -2.76
N VAL A 38 -2.17 -3.45 -3.62
CA VAL A 38 -2.86 -4.72 -3.38
C VAL A 38 -2.32 -5.40 -2.13
N ALA A 39 -1.00 -5.39 -1.91
CA ALA A 39 -0.41 -5.96 -0.70
C ALA A 39 -0.87 -5.23 0.58
N ALA A 40 -0.92 -3.90 0.55
CA ALA A 40 -1.38 -3.09 1.67
C ALA A 40 -2.87 -3.32 1.99
N VAL A 41 -3.73 -3.32 0.96
CA VAL A 41 -5.17 -3.56 1.08
C VAL A 41 -5.46 -4.98 1.53
N ALA A 42 -4.84 -5.99 0.92
CA ALA A 42 -5.05 -7.38 1.29
C ALA A 42 -4.62 -7.65 2.76
N GLY A 43 -3.50 -7.06 3.19
CA GLY A 43 -3.05 -7.14 4.59
C GLY A 43 -4.03 -6.48 5.56
N GLY A 44 -4.54 -5.29 5.20
CA GLY A 44 -5.56 -4.56 5.97
C GLY A 44 -6.89 -5.33 6.08
N ILE A 45 -7.41 -5.85 4.96
CA ILE A 45 -8.64 -6.66 4.96
C ILE A 45 -8.45 -7.91 5.82
N THR A 46 -7.31 -8.59 5.71
CA THR A 46 -7.06 -9.84 6.44
C THR A 46 -7.11 -9.62 7.96
N ARG A 47 -6.48 -8.55 8.47
CA ARG A 47 -6.58 -8.22 9.91
C ARG A 47 -7.98 -7.77 10.30
N ASP A 48 -8.68 -7.01 9.47
CA ASP A 48 -10.02 -6.51 9.79
C ASP A 48 -10.99 -7.69 9.96
N LEU A 49 -10.88 -8.70 9.08
CA LEU A 49 -11.63 -9.96 9.18
C LEU A 49 -11.27 -10.77 10.42
N LEU A 50 -9.99 -10.86 10.78
CA LEU A 50 -9.54 -11.55 12.01
C LEU A 50 -10.05 -10.86 13.29
N THR A 51 -10.29 -9.56 13.22
CA THR A 51 -10.81 -8.77 14.35
C THR A 51 -12.35 -8.69 14.35
N LEU A 52 -13.02 -9.43 13.43
CA LEU A 52 -14.47 -9.40 13.21
C LEU A 52 -15.03 -7.99 12.99
N GLN A 53 -14.21 -7.08 12.47
CA GLN A 53 -14.63 -5.73 12.14
C GLN A 53 -14.93 -5.64 10.64
N VAL A 54 -15.94 -4.87 10.27
CA VAL A 54 -16.21 -4.59 8.84
C VAL A 54 -14.96 -3.94 8.26
N PRO A 55 -14.38 -4.49 7.18
CA PRO A 55 -13.15 -3.98 6.60
C PRO A 55 -13.22 -2.48 6.38
N THR A 56 -12.24 -1.78 6.91
CA THR A 56 -12.10 -0.33 6.79
C THR A 56 -12.05 0.12 5.32
N VAL A 57 -11.51 -0.74 4.45
CA VAL A 57 -11.51 -0.57 2.98
C VAL A 57 -12.91 -0.53 2.36
N LEU A 58 -13.90 -1.21 2.93
CA LEU A 58 -15.30 -1.16 2.46
C LEU A 58 -16.06 0.06 2.98
N ARG A 59 -15.51 0.80 3.96
CA ARG A 59 -16.21 1.89 4.66
C ARG A 59 -15.87 3.29 4.18
N SER A 60 -14.78 3.53 3.44
CA SER A 60 -14.34 4.91 3.18
C SER A 60 -13.59 5.08 1.86
N GLU A 61 -14.09 6.01 1.03
CA GLU A 61 -13.50 6.49 -0.24
C GLU A 61 -12.05 7.00 -0.09
N LEU A 62 -11.63 7.32 1.14
CA LEU A 62 -10.28 7.81 1.47
C LEU A 62 -9.14 6.81 1.19
N TYR A 63 -9.39 5.49 1.20
CA TYR A 63 -8.32 4.49 1.01
C TYR A 63 -7.88 4.37 -0.45
N ALA A 64 -8.78 4.60 -1.41
CA ALA A 64 -8.43 4.71 -2.83
C ALA A 64 -7.55 5.94 -3.08
N VAL A 65 -7.81 7.05 -2.38
CA VAL A 65 -7.03 8.28 -2.46
C VAL A 65 -5.69 8.16 -1.75
N ALA A 66 -5.63 7.55 -0.56
CA ALA A 66 -4.39 7.31 0.17
C ALA A 66 -3.46 6.31 -0.57
N ALA A 67 -4.07 5.33 -1.24
CA ALA A 67 -3.39 4.43 -2.15
C ALA A 67 -2.81 5.12 -3.38
N LEU A 68 -3.60 5.96 -4.05
CA LEU A 68 -3.15 6.75 -5.19
C LEU A 68 -2.09 7.80 -4.78
N ALA A 69 -2.20 8.36 -3.58
CA ALA A 69 -1.24 9.32 -3.04
C ALA A 69 0.08 8.66 -2.61
N GLY A 70 0.01 7.51 -1.93
CA GLY A 70 1.18 6.70 -1.59
C GLY A 70 1.85 6.10 -2.83
N ALA A 71 1.05 5.76 -3.83
CA ALA A 71 1.55 5.39 -5.14
C ALA A 71 2.26 6.58 -5.82
N GLY A 72 1.62 7.75 -5.89
CA GLY A 72 2.21 8.95 -6.48
C GLY A 72 3.54 9.35 -5.84
N SER A 73 3.67 9.26 -4.50
CA SER A 73 4.89 9.63 -3.80
C SER A 73 6.06 8.66 -4.04
N ILE A 74 5.79 7.35 -4.09
CA ILE A 74 6.81 6.33 -4.42
C ILE A 74 7.20 6.44 -5.91
N SER A 75 6.24 6.71 -6.79
CA SER A 75 6.47 6.87 -8.23
C SER A 75 7.43 8.02 -8.56
N LEU A 76 7.29 9.15 -7.86
CA LEU A 76 8.15 10.33 -8.00
C LEU A 76 9.55 10.12 -7.41
N GLY A 77 9.69 9.28 -6.38
CA GLY A 77 10.99 8.93 -5.79
C GLY A 77 11.85 8.01 -6.68
N PHE A 78 11.22 7.11 -7.44
CA PHE A 78 11.93 6.15 -8.30
C PHE A 78 12.19 6.67 -9.73
N SER A 79 11.49 7.70 -10.22
CA SER A 79 11.79 8.31 -11.53
C SER A 79 13.18 8.97 -11.59
N THR A 80 13.77 9.31 -10.44
CA THR A 80 15.11 9.90 -10.35
C THR A 80 16.24 8.87 -10.48
N GLN A 81 16.00 7.57 -10.27
CA GLN A 81 17.05 6.54 -10.34
C GLN A 81 17.26 5.92 -11.73
N ARG A 82 16.47 6.30 -12.76
CA ARG A 82 16.73 5.91 -14.15
C ARG A 82 17.55 6.93 -14.96
N VAL A 83 17.99 8.03 -14.33
CA VAL A 83 18.82 9.08 -14.98
C VAL A 83 20.13 9.30 -14.21
N SER A 84 20.81 8.22 -13.83
CA SER A 84 22.25 8.23 -13.55
C SER A 84 22.87 6.90 -13.95
#